data_AF-A0A9D1W4H9-F1
#
_entry.id   AF-A0A9D1W4H9-F1
#
_cell.length_a   1.000
_cell.length_b   1.000
_cell.length_c   1.000
_cell.angle_alpha   90.00
_cell.angle_beta   90.00
_cell.angle_gamma   90.00
#
_symmetry.space_group_name_H-M   'P 1'
#
loop_
_entity.id
_entity.type
_entity.pdbx_description
1 polymer ?
#
loop_
_entity_poly.entity_id
_entity_poly.type
_entity_poly.pdbx_seq_one_letter_code
_entity_poly.pdbx_strand_id
1 'polypeptide(L)'
;DGANVEIVEEVGQDNAFIFGMSSDEVINYENNGGYNPMDIFNNDQDIRRVLMQLINGFYAPHDTELFRDIYDSLLNTKSSDRADTYFILKDFRSYAEAHERIDRAYRNEDWWAKAAILNVANSGKFSSDRTIREYVNDIWHLTPITVTLDKNAEE
;
A
#
# COMPACT_ATOMS: atom_id res chain seq x y z
N ASP A 1 5.95 2.56 3.03
CA ASP A 1 5.65 2.08 4.39
C ASP A 1 5.95 0.59 4.53
N GLY A 2 6.27 0.13 5.74
CA GLY A 2 6.52 -1.26 6.07
C GLY A 2 7.56 -1.95 5.19
N ALA A 3 7.29 -3.20 4.83
CA ALA A 3 8.18 -4.02 4.01
C ALA A 3 8.47 -3.41 2.62
N ASN A 4 7.65 -2.48 2.12
CA ASN A 4 7.93 -1.81 0.85
C ASN A 4 9.23 -1.00 0.90
N VAL A 5 9.63 -0.48 2.06
CA VAL A 5 10.93 0.21 2.21
C VAL A 5 12.07 -0.76 1.94
N GLU A 6 12.06 -1.91 2.63
CA GLU A 6 13.06 -2.95 2.43
C GLU A 6 13.04 -3.50 1.00
N ILE A 7 11.86 -3.69 0.40
CA ILE A 7 11.75 -4.19 -0.98
C ILE A 7 12.43 -3.21 -1.94
N VAL A 8 12.14 -1.92 -1.83
CA VAL A 8 12.72 -0.88 -2.69
C VAL A 8 14.24 -0.77 -2.52
N GLU A 9 14.75 -0.95 -1.30
CA GLU A 9 16.19 -0.99 -1.04
C GLU A 9 16.86 -2.16 -1.76
N GLU A 10 16.26 -3.35 -1.75
CA GLU A 10 16.82 -4.55 -2.39
C GLU A 10 16.70 -4.52 -3.92
N VAL A 11 15.55 -4.10 -4.46
CA VAL A 11 15.28 -4.18 -5.91
C VAL A 11 15.71 -2.90 -6.65
N GLY A 12 15.95 -1.81 -5.92
CA GLY A 12 16.25 -0.48 -6.46
C GLY A 12 14.98 0.31 -6.83
N GLN A 13 15.00 1.62 -6.57
CA GLN A 13 13.87 2.52 -6.82
C GLN A 13 13.36 2.51 -8.26
N ASP A 14 14.24 2.28 -9.23
CA ASP A 14 13.86 2.22 -10.64
C ASP A 14 12.94 1.04 -10.95
N ASN A 15 12.91 -0.01 -10.13
CA ASN A 15 12.10 -1.21 -10.34
C ASN A 15 10.83 -1.25 -9.47
N ALA A 16 10.47 -0.13 -8.85
CA ALA A 16 9.29 0.01 -7.99
C ALA A 16 8.52 1.31 -8.27
N PHE A 17 7.21 1.28 -8.02
CA PHE A 17 6.34 2.45 -8.16
C PHE A 17 5.87 2.92 -6.79
N ILE A 18 6.63 3.84 -6.19
CA ILE A 18 6.30 4.46 -4.90
C ILE A 18 5.51 5.74 -5.12
N PHE A 19 4.48 5.92 -4.29
CA PHE A 19 3.57 7.07 -4.30
C PHE A 19 3.09 7.34 -2.86
N GLY A 20 2.31 8.41 -2.70
CA GLY A 20 1.75 8.82 -1.43
C GLY A 20 2.73 9.59 -0.55
N MET A 21 2.22 10.04 0.58
CA MET A 21 3.03 10.71 1.59
C MET A 21 4.00 9.75 2.28
N SER A 22 5.12 10.30 2.75
CA SER A 22 6.01 9.62 3.67
C SER A 22 5.40 9.47 5.07
N SER A 23 5.90 8.50 5.84
CA SER A 23 5.47 8.31 7.24
C SER A 23 5.73 9.56 8.09
N ASP A 24 6.79 10.31 7.83
CA ASP A 24 7.10 11.56 8.54
C ASP A 24 6.08 12.66 8.24
N GLU A 25 5.62 12.77 6.99
CA GLU A 25 4.55 13.70 6.61
C GLU A 25 3.23 13.33 7.26
N VAL A 26 2.89 12.04 7.30
CA VAL A 26 1.69 11.53 8.00
C VAL A 26 1.74 11.90 9.48
N ILE A 27 2.84 11.58 10.16
CA ILE A 27 3.06 11.90 11.59
C ILE A 27 2.95 13.40 11.83
N ASN A 28 3.50 14.22 10.93
CA ASN A 28 3.40 15.67 11.05
C ASN A 28 1.95 16.16 10.97
N TYR A 29 1.14 15.66 10.03
CA TYR A 29 -0.27 16.02 9.94
C TYR A 29 -1.09 15.52 11.13
N GLU A 30 -0.77 14.34 11.67
CA GLU A 30 -1.44 13.81 12.86
C GLU A 30 -1.15 14.64 14.11
N ASN A 31 0.11 15.05 14.30
CA ASN A 31 0.53 15.79 15.49
C ASN A 31 0.20 17.29 15.42
N ASN A 32 0.32 17.90 14.24
CA ASN A 32 0.25 19.35 14.07
C ASN A 32 -1.01 19.83 13.34
N GLY A 33 -1.83 18.91 12.81
CA GLY A 33 -2.97 19.25 11.98
C GLY A 33 -2.55 19.90 10.65
N GLY A 34 -3.39 20.79 10.12
CA GLY A 34 -3.10 21.52 8.87
C GLY A 34 -3.50 20.79 7.59
N TYR A 35 -4.22 19.67 7.70
CA TYR A 35 -4.87 19.00 6.58
C TYR A 35 -6.38 19.22 6.62
N ASN A 36 -6.95 19.66 5.50
CA ASN A 36 -8.39 19.81 5.31
C ASN A 36 -8.80 19.19 3.96
N PRO A 37 -9.51 18.05 3.93
CA PRO A 37 -9.92 17.40 2.68
C PRO A 37 -10.86 18.27 1.83
N MET A 38 -11.56 19.23 2.43
CA MET A 38 -12.43 20.16 1.71
C MET A 38 -11.65 21.05 0.73
N ASP A 39 -10.38 21.34 1.02
CA ASP A 39 -9.53 22.12 0.12
C ASP A 39 -9.27 21.35 -1.18
N ILE A 40 -9.04 20.04 -1.09
CA ILE A 40 -8.90 19.17 -2.26
C ILE A 40 -10.23 19.09 -3.02
N PHE A 41 -11.33 18.83 -2.33
CA PHE A 41 -12.66 18.75 -2.93
C PHE A 41 -13.08 20.02 -3.69
N ASN A 42 -12.66 21.20 -3.24
CA ASN A 42 -13.00 22.46 -3.89
C ASN A 42 -12.09 22.80 -5.09
N ASN A 43 -10.83 22.40 -5.04
CA ASN A 43 -9.85 22.75 -6.07
C ASN A 43 -9.70 21.67 -7.16
N ASP A 44 -10.04 20.41 -6.85
CA ASP A 44 -9.92 19.29 -7.77
C ASP A 44 -11.28 18.87 -8.34
N GLN A 45 -11.53 19.20 -9.60
CA GLN A 45 -12.82 18.95 -10.24
C GLN A 45 -13.11 17.46 -10.48
N ASP A 46 -12.09 16.64 -10.70
CA ASP A 46 -12.32 15.20 -10.91
C ASP A 46 -12.68 14.52 -9.60
N ILE A 47 -11.93 14.82 -8.53
CA ILE A 47 -12.24 14.31 -7.19
C ILE A 47 -13.61 14.80 -6.75
N ARG A 48 -13.92 16.09 -6.95
CA ARG A 48 -15.24 16.64 -6.68
C ARG A 48 -16.35 15.87 -7.39
N ARG A 49 -16.18 15.60 -8.68
CA ARG A 49 -17.16 14.85 -9.48
C ARG A 49 -17.38 13.46 -8.91
N VAL A 50 -16.31 12.72 -8.62
CA VAL A 50 -16.39 11.35 -8.08
C VAL A 50 -17.07 11.33 -6.71
N LEU A 51 -16.71 12.24 -5.81
CA LEU A 51 -17.35 12.32 -4.49
C LEU A 51 -18.84 12.70 -4.61
N MET A 52 -19.20 13.63 -5.49
CA MET A 52 -20.60 13.96 -5.73
C MET A 52 -21.40 12.80 -6.33
N GLN A 53 -20.78 11.95 -7.15
CA GLN A 53 -21.42 10.75 -7.70
C GLN A 53 -21.84 9.73 -6.64
N LEU A 54 -21.20 9.74 -5.47
CA LEU A 54 -21.59 8.90 -4.33
C LEU A 54 -22.98 9.27 -3.78
N ILE A 55 -23.36 10.55 -3.86
CA ILE A 55 -24.55 11.08 -3.16
C ILE A 55 -25.60 11.72 -4.08
N ASN A 56 -25.37 11.75 -5.40
CA ASN A 56 -26.30 12.35 -6.37
C ASN A 56 -27.13 11.31 -7.15
N GLY A 57 -27.03 10.03 -6.77
CA GLY A 57 -27.75 8.93 -7.42
C GLY A 57 -27.08 8.34 -8.66
N PHE A 58 -25.85 8.76 -9.02
CA PHE A 58 -25.14 8.19 -10.16
C PHE A 58 -24.89 6.68 -10.01
N TYR A 59 -24.39 6.24 -8.85
CA TYR A 59 -24.16 4.81 -8.57
C TYR A 59 -25.37 4.10 -7.97
N ALA A 60 -26.22 4.83 -7.25
CA ALA A 60 -27.43 4.30 -6.60
C ALA A 60 -28.65 5.20 -6.89
N PRO A 61 -29.27 5.07 -8.08
CA PRO A 61 -30.37 5.95 -8.50
C PRO A 61 -31.64 5.89 -7.63
N HIS A 62 -31.82 4.79 -6.90
CA HIS A 62 -33.00 4.55 -6.07
C HIS A 62 -32.76 4.78 -4.58
N ASP A 63 -31.51 5.05 -4.18
CA ASP A 63 -31.13 5.32 -2.81
C ASP A 63 -29.84 6.17 -2.79
N THR A 64 -30.01 7.49 -2.76
CA THR A 64 -28.88 8.44 -2.73
C THR A 64 -28.13 8.45 -1.40
N GLU A 65 -28.66 7.78 -0.37
CA GLU A 65 -28.04 7.71 0.96
C GLU A 65 -27.11 6.51 1.10
N LEU A 66 -27.20 5.52 0.21
CA LEU A 66 -26.46 4.25 0.29
C LEU A 66 -24.94 4.41 0.48
N PHE A 67 -24.34 5.44 -0.13
CA PHE A 67 -22.89 5.71 -0.03
C PHE A 67 -22.58 6.99 0.74
N ARG A 68 -23.55 7.58 1.43
CA ARG A 68 -23.35 8.84 2.16
C ARG A 68 -22.30 8.71 3.24
N ASP A 69 -22.24 7.59 3.94
CA ASP A 69 -21.22 7.36 4.99
C ASP A 69 -19.80 7.41 4.44
N ILE A 70 -19.57 6.92 3.22
CA ILE A 70 -18.25 7.00 2.58
C ILE A 70 -17.93 8.46 2.26
N TYR A 71 -18.86 9.18 1.63
CA TYR A 71 -18.71 10.61 1.33
C TYR A 71 -18.44 11.43 2.60
N ASP A 72 -19.22 11.20 3.66
CA ASP A 72 -19.12 11.92 4.91
C ASP A 72 -17.81 11.60 5.62
N SER A 73 -17.37 10.33 5.65
CA SER A 73 -16.06 9.94 6.22
C SER A 73 -14.86 10.62 5.55
N LEU A 74 -14.96 10.98 4.26
CA LEU A 74 -13.89 11.64 3.51
C LEU A 74 -13.87 13.17 3.65
N LEU A 75 -15.01 13.80 3.95
CA LEU A 75 -15.13 15.27 3.91
C LEU A 75 -15.52 15.90 5.25
N ASN A 76 -16.03 15.11 6.19
CA ASN A 76 -16.46 15.58 7.49
C ASN A 76 -16.36 14.49 8.57
N THR A 77 -16.88 14.79 9.75
CA THR A 77 -16.75 13.94 10.95
C THR A 77 -18.08 13.30 11.35
N LYS A 78 -19.05 13.19 10.44
CA LYS A 78 -20.35 12.58 10.77
C LYS A 78 -20.27 11.07 10.92
N SER A 79 -19.39 10.44 10.14
CA SER A 79 -19.22 8.98 10.11
C SER A 79 -17.86 8.52 10.65
N SER A 80 -16.99 9.44 11.08
CA SER A 80 -15.65 9.17 11.63
C SER A 80 -15.17 10.30 12.54
N ASP A 81 -14.22 10.03 13.45
CA ASP A 81 -13.65 11.03 14.37
C ASP A 81 -12.87 12.14 13.64
N ARG A 82 -12.34 11.83 12.45
CA ARG A 82 -11.65 12.77 11.57
C ARG A 82 -12.14 12.60 10.14
N ALA A 83 -12.23 13.72 9.41
CA ALA A 83 -12.44 13.68 7.97
C ALA A 83 -11.19 13.14 7.27
N ASP A 84 -11.38 12.19 6.36
CA ASP A 84 -10.32 11.50 5.62
C ASP A 84 -9.18 11.00 6.54
N THR A 85 -9.55 10.19 7.54
CA THR A 85 -8.63 9.65 8.55
C THR A 85 -7.39 9.01 7.94
N TYR A 86 -7.52 8.37 6.78
CA TYR A 86 -6.42 7.64 6.13
C TYR A 86 -5.78 8.41 4.97
N PHE A 87 -6.02 9.71 4.87
CA PHE A 87 -5.41 10.58 3.86
C PHE A 87 -5.65 10.12 2.41
N ILE A 88 -6.80 9.49 2.15
CA ILE A 88 -7.19 8.94 0.84
C ILE A 88 -7.20 10.04 -0.22
N LEU A 89 -7.81 11.19 0.08
CA LEU A 89 -7.89 12.30 -0.87
C LEU A 89 -6.54 12.97 -1.05
N LYS A 90 -5.74 13.03 0.01
CA LYS A 90 -4.39 13.60 -0.02
C LYS A 90 -3.44 12.80 -0.91
N ASP A 91 -3.51 11.47 -0.87
CA ASP A 91 -2.66 10.59 -1.69
C ASP A 91 -3.25 10.28 -3.07
N PHE A 92 -4.52 10.59 -3.32
CA PHE A 92 -5.24 10.21 -4.54
C PHE A 92 -4.50 10.60 -5.84
N ARG A 93 -3.95 11.82 -5.91
CA ARG A 93 -3.29 12.30 -7.13
C ARG A 93 -1.96 11.61 -7.39
N SER A 94 -1.13 11.44 -6.38
CA SER A 94 0.14 10.72 -6.54
C SER A 94 -0.11 9.24 -6.86
N TYR A 95 -1.17 8.65 -6.29
CA TYR A 95 -1.64 7.31 -6.65
C TYR A 95 -2.05 7.21 -8.12
N ALA A 96 -2.88 8.14 -8.61
CA ALA A 96 -3.29 8.17 -10.01
C ALA A 96 -2.10 8.33 -10.97
N GLU A 97 -1.16 9.24 -10.66
CA GLU A 97 0.06 9.44 -11.44
C GLU A 97 0.95 8.19 -11.46
N ALA A 98 1.05 7.47 -10.33
CA ALA A 98 1.76 6.20 -10.26
C ALA A 98 1.09 5.14 -11.12
N HIS A 99 -0.24 5.07 -11.13
CA HIS A 99 -0.99 4.19 -12.04
C HIS A 99 -0.72 4.51 -13.51
N GLU A 100 -0.66 5.78 -13.90
CA GLU A 100 -0.28 6.14 -15.27
C GLU A 100 1.16 5.73 -15.62
N ARG A 101 2.10 5.86 -14.67
CA ARG A 101 3.48 5.39 -14.84
C ARG A 101 3.52 3.87 -15.02
N ILE A 102 2.74 3.13 -14.23
CA ILE A 102 2.59 1.67 -14.35
C ILE A 102 2.04 1.32 -15.73
N ASP A 103 0.97 1.99 -16.17
CA ASP A 103 0.33 1.72 -17.46
C ASP A 103 1.28 1.95 -18.65
N ARG A 104 2.10 3.01 -18.59
CA ARG A 104 3.18 3.25 -19.57
C ARG A 104 4.27 2.19 -19.51
N ALA A 105 4.70 1.81 -18.31
CA ALA A 105 5.77 0.84 -18.11
C ALA A 105 5.34 -0.58 -18.53
N TYR A 106 4.09 -0.95 -18.29
CA TYR A 106 3.53 -2.24 -18.65
C TYR A 106 3.50 -2.46 -20.18
N ARG A 107 3.30 -1.39 -20.96
CA ARG A 107 3.39 -1.43 -22.43
C ARG A 107 4.81 -1.62 -22.95
N ASN A 108 5.83 -1.39 -22.11
CA ASN A 108 7.22 -1.70 -22.42
C ASN A 108 7.56 -3.10 -21.88
N GLU A 109 7.26 -4.12 -22.67
CA GLU A 109 7.40 -5.53 -22.29
C GLU A 109 8.84 -5.87 -21.83
N ASP A 110 9.86 -5.36 -22.52
CA ASP A 110 11.27 -5.61 -22.18
C ASP A 110 11.62 -5.07 -20.80
N TRP A 111 11.23 -3.82 -20.53
CA TRP A 111 11.47 -3.21 -19.22
C TRP A 111 10.68 -3.94 -18.13
N TRP A 112 9.41 -4.28 -18.40
CA TRP A 112 8.54 -4.94 -17.43
C TRP A 112 9.08 -6.32 -17.03
N ALA A 113 9.50 -7.12 -18.01
CA ALA A 113 10.12 -8.41 -17.78
C ALA A 113 11.43 -8.27 -16.98
N LYS A 114 12.28 -7.29 -17.34
CA LYS A 114 13.52 -7.01 -16.60
C LYS A 114 13.23 -6.63 -15.14
N ALA A 115 12.29 -5.71 -14.90
CA ALA A 115 11.92 -5.29 -13.56
C ALA A 115 11.38 -6.47 -12.74
N ALA A 116 10.54 -7.32 -13.32
CA ALA A 116 10.02 -8.52 -12.66
C ALA A 116 11.14 -9.52 -12.29
N ILE A 117 12.06 -9.81 -13.22
CA ILE A 117 13.21 -10.69 -12.95
C ILE A 117 14.08 -10.13 -11.84
N LEU A 118 14.36 -8.82 -11.84
CA LEU A 118 15.15 -8.18 -10.79
C LEU A 118 14.45 -8.23 -9.43
N ASN A 119 13.13 -8.07 -9.37
CA ASN A 119 12.38 -8.21 -8.13
C ASN A 119 12.50 -9.64 -7.57
N VAL A 120 12.36 -10.66 -8.41
CA VAL A 120 12.51 -12.07 -7.98
C VAL A 120 13.95 -12.38 -7.57
N ALA A 121 14.94 -11.92 -8.33
CA ALA A 121 16.35 -12.17 -8.04
C ALA A 121 16.80 -11.58 -6.69
N ASN A 122 16.18 -10.47 -6.27
CA ASN A 122 16.52 -9.78 -5.02
C ASN A 122 15.54 -10.10 -3.86
N SER A 123 14.63 -11.07 -4.01
CA SER A 123 13.67 -11.41 -2.96
C SER A 123 14.27 -12.23 -1.80
N GLY A 124 15.54 -12.65 -1.91
CA GLY A 124 16.19 -13.57 -0.97
C GLY A 124 16.21 -13.09 0.48
N LYS A 125 16.28 -11.78 0.70
CA LYS A 125 16.18 -11.16 2.03
C LYS A 125 14.87 -11.52 2.74
N PHE A 126 13.77 -11.69 2.00
CA PHE A 126 12.45 -11.97 2.56
C PHE A 126 12.20 -13.46 2.82
N SER A 127 13.21 -14.33 2.69
CA SER A 127 13.08 -15.74 3.04
C SER A 127 12.84 -15.91 4.54
N SER A 128 11.81 -16.68 4.89
CA SER A 128 11.55 -17.08 6.28
C SER A 128 12.71 -17.86 6.90
N ASP A 129 13.51 -18.57 6.10
CA ASP A 129 14.68 -19.28 6.59
C ASP A 129 15.69 -18.33 7.23
N ARG A 130 15.85 -17.11 6.68
CA ARG A 130 16.70 -16.08 7.28
C ARG A 130 16.15 -15.69 8.65
N THR A 131 14.86 -15.34 8.72
CA THR A 131 14.22 -14.93 9.98
C THR A 131 14.27 -16.03 11.04
N ILE A 132 14.01 -17.29 10.69
CA ILE A 132 14.13 -18.41 11.63
C ILE A 132 15.57 -18.57 12.12
N ARG A 133 16.57 -18.44 11.24
CA ARG A 133 17.98 -18.49 11.65
C ARG A 133 18.35 -17.34 12.60
N GLU A 134 17.86 -16.13 12.38
CA GLU A 134 18.06 -14.98 13.28
C GLU A 134 17.44 -15.26 14.66
N TYR A 135 16.19 -15.76 14.72
CA TYR A 135 15.57 -16.18 15.98
C TYR A 135 16.37 -17.29 16.70
N VAL A 136 16.85 -18.29 15.95
CA VAL A 136 17.67 -19.37 16.50
C VAL A 136 18.99 -18.84 17.05
N ASN A 137 19.66 -17.92 16.36
CA ASN A 137 20.96 -17.42 16.77
C ASN A 137 20.87 -16.43 17.93
N ASP A 138 19.90 -15.52 17.91
CA ASP A 138 19.87 -14.34 18.77
C ASP A 138 18.93 -14.49 19.97
N ILE A 139 17.96 -15.41 19.91
CA ILE A 139 16.93 -15.56 20.95
C ILE A 139 16.90 -16.99 21.52
N TRP A 140 16.79 -18.02 20.67
CA TRP A 140 16.49 -19.39 21.15
C TRP A 140 17.73 -20.24 21.40
N HIS A 141 18.84 -19.97 20.72
CA HIS A 141 20.11 -20.70 20.79
C HIS A 141 19.95 -22.22 20.57
N LEU A 142 19.18 -22.61 19.55
CA LEU A 142 18.93 -24.02 19.20
C LEU A 142 20.02 -24.59 18.27
N THR A 143 20.26 -25.90 18.36
CA THR A 143 21.17 -26.62 17.45
C THR A 143 20.37 -27.43 16.43
N PRO A 144 20.71 -27.40 15.12
CA PRO A 144 20.05 -28.22 14.11
C PRO A 144 20.20 -29.73 14.41
N ILE A 145 19.10 -30.47 14.29
CA ILE A 145 19.10 -31.94 14.44
C ILE A 145 18.84 -32.56 13.07
N THR A 146 19.72 -33.45 12.63
CA THR A 146 19.51 -34.24 11.42
C THR A 146 18.75 -35.51 11.78
N VAL A 147 17.56 -35.71 11.21
CA VAL A 147 16.76 -36.92 11.41
C VAL A 147 17.12 -37.94 10.34
N THR A 148 17.68 -39.08 10.74
CA THR A 148 17.85 -40.24 9.86
C THR A 148 16.58 -41.08 9.90
N LEU A 149 15.88 -41.18 8.77
CA LEU A 149 14.76 -42.11 8.62
C LEU A 149 15.29 -43.51 8.38
N ASP A 150 14.95 -44.44 9.28
CA ASP A 150 15.31 -45.85 9.14
C ASP A 150 14.41 -46.47 8.06
N LYS A 151 15.01 -46.93 6.95
CA LYS A 151 14.29 -47.45 5.78
C LYS A 151 13.66 -48.83 6.02
N ASN A 152 13.93 -49.46 7.17
CA ASN A 152 13.44 -50.79 7.52
C ASN A 152 12.24 -50.77 8.49
N ALA A 153 11.65 -49.61 8.77
CA ALA A 153 10.54 -49.50 9.73
C ALA A 153 9.15 -49.91 9.15
N GLU A 154 9.10 -50.41 7.90
CA GLU A 154 7.87 -50.85 7.22
C GLU A 154 7.82 -52.38 6.90
N GLU A 155 8.77 -53.19 7.38
CA GLU A 155 8.67 -54.67 7.35
C GLU A 155 8.31 -55.24 8.73
#